data_AF-A0A7G5E6Z5-F1
#
_entry.id   AF-A0A7G5E6Z5-F1
#
_cell.length_a   1.000
_cell.length_b   1.000
_cell.length_c   1.000
_cell.angle_alpha   90.00
_cell.angle_beta   90.00
_cell.angle_gamma   90.00
#
_symmetry.space_group_name_H-M   'P 1'
#
loop_
_entity.id
_entity.type
_entity.pdbx_description
1 polymer ?
#
loop_
_entity_poly.entity_id
_entity_poly.type
_entity_poly.pdbx_seq_one_letter_code
_entity_poly.pdbx_strand_id
1 'polypeptide(L)'
;MDNQLRDIFFQLLRIGLWGQGGLSTFTQLTEREWAQIYAWAIPHTVEGIIYDSFAFLNEDQLPPKSLRLKWAVRVDQIERYNIQMNKVIASQYEAFTALGIQPILQKGQGVAQFYLNPLHRICGDIDWHFEDNGYSVARNYIKEQGITVEDTKSFSLHYNWNNQFIEHHKQLFDLRNPLIQPYLRSISKLYLKKQGILKIEHVSVRILAPELQLFQVNSHILKHLITFGMGLRQFCDSARLYAQYSNQIDAEALKKIYQKTGILKWTHLLHQILVDYIGLSKSHLPFAYPAHTNSDWMLEEIWYGGNFGYHDERYAEGKVNSTVSVHPDGAKRLWRNFKRYLPYAPQEAIFFPIMHFYSKFLGIDRD
;
A
#
# COMPACT_ATOMS: atom_id res chain seq x y z
N MET A 1 -22.49 -11.20 10.28
CA MET A 1 -21.57 -11.41 9.14
C MET A 1 -21.22 -12.88 9.10
N ASP A 2 -21.18 -13.50 7.94
CA ASP A 2 -20.83 -14.91 7.85
C ASP A 2 -19.32 -15.09 8.06
N ASN A 3 -18.95 -15.47 9.28
CA ASN A 3 -17.56 -15.66 9.68
C ASN A 3 -16.87 -16.78 8.86
N GLN A 4 -17.65 -17.75 8.36
CA GLN A 4 -17.12 -18.84 7.55
C GLN A 4 -16.66 -18.36 6.18
N LEU A 5 -17.48 -17.57 5.49
CA LEU A 5 -17.14 -17.08 4.16
C LEU A 5 -15.94 -16.10 4.19
N ARG A 6 -15.83 -15.31 5.27
CA ARG A 6 -14.67 -14.44 5.50
C ARG A 6 -13.39 -15.24 5.71
N ASP A 7 -13.45 -16.33 6.47
CA ASP A 7 -12.29 -17.21 6.64
C ASP A 7 -11.86 -17.83 5.31
N ILE A 8 -12.81 -18.30 4.50
CA ILE A 8 -12.52 -18.83 3.16
C ILE A 8 -11.89 -17.76 2.26
N PHE A 9 -12.37 -16.51 2.32
CA PHE A 9 -11.74 -15.40 1.61
C PHE A 9 -10.24 -15.25 1.99
N PHE A 10 -9.90 -15.29 3.29
CA PHE A 10 -8.51 -15.21 3.72
C PHE A 10 -7.71 -16.46 3.36
N GLN A 11 -8.31 -17.65 3.35
CA GLN A 11 -7.65 -18.86 2.84
C GLN A 11 -7.29 -18.71 1.37
N LEU A 12 -8.23 -18.30 0.51
CA LEU A 12 -7.98 -18.04 -0.91
C LEU A 12 -6.89 -16.98 -1.11
N LEU A 13 -6.96 -15.88 -0.36
CA LEU A 13 -5.95 -14.82 -0.41
C LEU A 13 -4.56 -15.36 -0.07
N ARG A 14 -4.44 -16.17 0.99
CA ARG A 14 -3.17 -16.80 1.40
C ARG A 14 -2.65 -17.74 0.32
N ILE A 15 -3.51 -18.61 -0.22
CA ILE A 15 -3.12 -19.56 -1.26
C ILE A 15 -2.59 -18.82 -2.49
N GLY A 16 -3.30 -17.80 -2.95
CA GLY A 16 -2.86 -17.01 -4.10
C GLY A 16 -1.63 -16.15 -3.84
N LEU A 17 -1.46 -15.61 -2.63
CA LEU A 17 -0.30 -14.78 -2.27
C LEU A 17 0.99 -15.60 -2.12
N TRP A 18 0.89 -16.85 -1.64
CA TRP A 18 2.02 -17.70 -1.29
C TRP A 18 2.21 -18.90 -2.22
N GLY A 19 1.23 -19.23 -3.05
CA GLY A 19 1.32 -20.29 -4.06
C GLY A 19 1.37 -21.68 -3.46
N GLN A 20 0.71 -21.85 -2.31
CA GLN A 20 0.68 -23.11 -1.57
C GLN A 20 -0.50 -23.14 -0.60
N GLY A 21 -0.87 -24.36 -0.19
CA GLY A 21 -2.00 -24.61 0.70
C GLY A 21 -3.22 -25.12 -0.05
N GLY A 22 -4.37 -25.09 0.61
CA GLY A 22 -5.66 -25.52 0.06
C GLY A 22 -6.78 -25.05 0.97
N LEU A 23 -8.02 -25.15 0.49
CA LEU A 23 -9.17 -24.82 1.31
C LEU A 23 -9.42 -25.92 2.36
N SER A 24 -9.72 -25.50 3.59
CA SER A 24 -10.09 -26.40 4.68
C SER A 24 -11.55 -26.88 4.60
N THR A 25 -12.37 -26.29 3.72
CA THR A 25 -13.77 -26.68 3.56
C THR A 25 -13.91 -28.01 2.83
N PHE A 26 -14.75 -28.89 3.37
CA PHE A 26 -15.17 -30.14 2.74
C PHE A 26 -16.43 -29.96 1.88
N THR A 27 -17.11 -28.82 1.99
CA THR A 27 -18.34 -28.52 1.25
C THR A 27 -18.07 -27.51 0.15
N GLN A 28 -18.64 -27.78 -1.02
CA GLN A 28 -18.64 -26.86 -2.16
C GLN A 28 -19.38 -25.57 -1.79
N LEU A 29 -18.77 -24.44 -2.13
CA LEU A 29 -19.44 -23.15 -2.03
C LEU A 29 -20.49 -22.99 -3.14
N THR A 30 -21.62 -22.43 -2.77
CA THR A 30 -22.69 -22.05 -3.69
C THR A 30 -22.25 -20.92 -4.63
N GLU A 31 -22.95 -20.76 -5.76
CA GLU A 31 -22.71 -19.64 -6.67
C GLU A 31 -22.85 -18.27 -5.98
N ARG A 32 -23.79 -18.14 -5.04
CA ARG A 32 -24.00 -16.90 -4.28
C ARG A 32 -22.82 -16.58 -3.36
N GLU A 33 -22.28 -17.58 -2.68
CA GLU A 33 -21.10 -17.42 -1.81
C GLU A 33 -19.87 -17.02 -2.62
N TRP A 34 -19.65 -17.65 -3.77
CA TRP A 34 -18.58 -17.27 -4.69
C TRP A 34 -18.74 -15.85 -5.23
N ALA A 35 -19.96 -15.46 -5.62
CA ALA A 35 -20.26 -14.10 -6.04
C ALA A 35 -19.98 -13.08 -4.93
N GLN A 36 -20.24 -13.44 -3.67
CA GLN A 36 -19.95 -12.60 -2.51
C GLN A 36 -18.44 -12.47 -2.26
N ILE A 37 -17.65 -13.55 -2.37
CA ILE A 37 -16.18 -13.50 -2.30
C ILE A 37 -15.63 -12.57 -3.38
N TYR A 38 -16.11 -12.71 -4.63
CA TYR A 38 -15.72 -11.84 -5.72
C TYR A 38 -16.04 -10.37 -5.42
N ALA A 39 -17.23 -10.08 -4.91
CA ALA A 39 -17.65 -8.75 -4.51
C ALA A 39 -16.80 -8.15 -3.37
N TRP A 40 -16.26 -8.97 -2.45
CA TRP A 40 -15.32 -8.51 -1.42
C TRP A 40 -13.90 -8.30 -1.95
N ALA A 41 -13.48 -9.07 -2.95
CA ALA A 41 -12.11 -9.00 -3.48
C ALA A 41 -11.81 -7.64 -4.14
N ILE A 42 -12.78 -7.11 -4.88
CA ILE A 42 -12.68 -5.85 -5.63
C ILE A 42 -12.37 -4.64 -4.72
N PRO A 43 -13.19 -4.33 -3.69
CA PRO A 43 -12.90 -3.20 -2.81
C PRO A 43 -11.64 -3.44 -1.98
N HIS A 44 -11.16 -4.67 -1.79
CA HIS A 44 -9.86 -4.92 -1.18
C HIS A 44 -8.68 -4.86 -2.16
N THR A 45 -8.95 -4.75 -3.47
CA THR A 45 -7.98 -4.76 -4.57
C THR A 45 -7.12 -6.03 -4.61
N VAL A 46 -7.73 -7.17 -4.30
CA VAL A 46 -7.06 -8.47 -4.23
C VAL A 46 -7.67 -9.51 -5.16
N GLU A 47 -8.52 -9.10 -6.12
CA GLU A 47 -9.18 -10.04 -7.03
C GLU A 47 -8.22 -10.83 -7.91
N GLY A 48 -7.08 -10.25 -8.32
CA GLY A 48 -6.03 -10.96 -9.06
C GLY A 48 -5.27 -11.95 -8.19
N ILE A 49 -5.00 -11.60 -6.93
CA ILE A 49 -4.33 -12.50 -5.98
C ILE A 49 -5.24 -13.69 -5.64
N ILE A 50 -6.54 -13.45 -5.42
CA ILE A 50 -7.49 -14.57 -5.20
C ILE A 50 -7.60 -15.44 -6.44
N TYR A 51 -7.57 -14.86 -7.65
CA TYR A 51 -7.56 -15.66 -8.88
C TYR A 51 -6.35 -16.60 -8.96
N ASP A 52 -5.16 -16.17 -8.51
CA ASP A 52 -3.97 -17.02 -8.45
C ASP A 52 -4.15 -18.25 -7.58
N SER A 53 -5.05 -18.22 -6.60
CA SER A 53 -5.33 -19.39 -5.77
C SER A 53 -5.94 -20.56 -6.55
N PHE A 54 -6.62 -20.29 -7.66
CA PHE A 54 -7.37 -21.31 -8.40
C PHE A 54 -6.48 -22.41 -8.97
N ALA A 55 -5.21 -22.10 -9.27
CA ALA A 55 -4.24 -23.09 -9.73
C ALA A 55 -3.90 -24.16 -8.66
N PHE A 56 -4.28 -23.92 -7.40
CA PHE A 56 -4.00 -24.79 -6.25
C PHE A 56 -5.26 -25.46 -5.69
N LEU A 57 -6.41 -25.27 -6.33
CA LEU A 57 -7.69 -25.84 -5.90
C LEU A 57 -8.09 -27.02 -6.79
N ASN A 58 -8.82 -27.97 -6.22
CA ASN A 58 -9.45 -29.04 -6.98
C ASN A 58 -10.67 -28.50 -7.76
N GLU A 59 -11.10 -29.18 -8.84
CA GLU A 59 -12.21 -28.69 -9.69
C GLU A 59 -13.52 -28.51 -8.92
N ASP A 60 -13.77 -29.33 -7.89
CA ASP A 60 -14.93 -29.24 -6.99
C ASP A 60 -14.84 -28.07 -6.00
N GLN A 61 -13.65 -27.51 -5.81
CA GLN A 61 -13.38 -26.33 -4.99
C GLN A 61 -13.31 -25.03 -5.81
N LEU A 62 -13.48 -25.09 -7.12
CA LEU A 62 -13.45 -23.91 -7.99
C LEU A 62 -14.82 -23.22 -8.08
N PRO A 63 -14.83 -21.91 -8.39
CA PRO A 63 -16.08 -21.23 -8.71
C PRO A 63 -16.71 -21.80 -9.99
N PRO A 64 -18.05 -21.62 -10.15
CA PRO A 64 -18.74 -21.95 -11.39
C PRO A 64 -18.05 -21.35 -12.62
N LYS A 65 -18.08 -22.06 -13.74
CA LYS A 65 -17.37 -21.69 -14.98
C LYS A 65 -17.69 -20.26 -15.45
N SER A 66 -18.94 -19.82 -15.32
CA SER A 66 -19.38 -18.47 -15.64
C SER A 66 -18.64 -17.39 -14.83
N LEU A 67 -18.43 -17.63 -13.54
CA LEU A 67 -17.73 -16.71 -12.65
C LEU A 67 -16.21 -16.78 -12.86
N ARG A 68 -15.65 -17.96 -13.13
CA ARG A 68 -14.24 -18.10 -13.55
C ARG A 68 -13.92 -17.27 -14.79
N LEU A 69 -14.81 -17.26 -15.79
CA LEU A 69 -14.64 -16.44 -16.98
C LEU A 69 -14.67 -14.94 -16.67
N LYS A 70 -15.58 -14.49 -15.78
CA LYS A 70 -15.61 -13.09 -15.32
C LYS A 70 -14.30 -12.69 -14.64
N TRP A 71 -13.76 -13.55 -13.77
CA TRP A 71 -12.47 -13.35 -13.13
C TRP A 71 -11.33 -13.25 -14.15
N ALA A 72 -11.26 -14.18 -15.11
CA ALA A 72 -10.22 -14.19 -16.13
C ALA A 72 -10.22 -12.89 -16.96
N VAL A 73 -11.39 -12.39 -17.37
CA VAL A 73 -11.50 -11.09 -18.07
C VAL A 73 -11.01 -9.94 -17.19
N ARG A 74 -11.34 -9.96 -15.89
CA ARG A 74 -10.88 -8.93 -14.95
C ARG A 74 -9.37 -8.96 -14.76
N VAL A 75 -8.78 -10.15 -14.65
CA VAL A 75 -7.32 -10.33 -14.49
C VAL A 75 -6.57 -9.91 -15.75
N ASP A 76 -7.04 -10.28 -16.94
CA ASP A 76 -6.46 -9.82 -18.21
C ASP A 76 -6.46 -8.28 -18.33
N GLN A 77 -7.49 -7.59 -17.83
CA GLN A 77 -7.48 -6.12 -17.75
C GLN A 77 -6.40 -5.59 -16.80
N ILE A 78 -6.23 -6.24 -15.64
CA ILE A 78 -5.21 -5.90 -14.65
C ILE A 78 -3.81 -6.10 -15.25
N GLU A 79 -3.56 -7.20 -15.93
CA GLU A 79 -2.28 -7.50 -16.58
C GLU A 79 -1.94 -6.45 -17.65
N ARG A 80 -2.89 -6.13 -18.54
CA ARG A 80 -2.70 -5.12 -19.58
C ARG A 80 -2.38 -3.75 -18.99
N TYR A 81 -3.04 -3.38 -17.89
CA TYR A 81 -2.76 -2.12 -17.20
C TYR A 81 -1.37 -2.12 -16.53
N ASN A 82 -0.99 -3.23 -15.89
CA ASN A 82 0.36 -3.40 -15.31
C ASN A 82 1.46 -3.27 -16.37
N ILE A 83 1.30 -3.92 -17.53
CA ILE A 83 2.24 -3.84 -18.65
C ILE A 83 2.38 -2.38 -19.13
N GLN A 84 1.26 -1.66 -19.25
CA GLN A 84 1.30 -0.26 -19.65
C GLN A 84 1.99 0.62 -18.59
N MET A 85 1.71 0.41 -17.31
CA MET A 85 2.36 1.13 -16.22
C MET A 85 3.88 0.87 -16.19
N ASN A 86 4.32 -0.38 -16.36
CA ASN A 86 5.73 -0.73 -16.40
C ASN A 86 6.48 -0.03 -17.55
N LYS A 87 5.86 0.07 -18.73
CA LYS A 87 6.40 0.84 -19.86
C LYS A 87 6.54 2.33 -19.55
N VAL A 88 5.56 2.93 -18.85
CA VAL A 88 5.63 4.34 -18.43
C VAL A 88 6.75 4.53 -17.41
N ILE A 89 6.88 3.63 -16.43
CA ILE A 89 7.97 3.67 -15.44
C ILE A 89 9.34 3.61 -16.12
N ALA A 90 9.54 2.67 -17.05
CA ALA A 90 10.79 2.52 -17.78
C ALA A 90 11.14 3.80 -18.56
N SER A 91 10.18 4.32 -19.35
CA SER A 91 10.37 5.53 -20.15
C SER A 91 10.65 6.78 -19.30
N GLN A 92 9.92 6.98 -18.20
CA GLN A 92 10.16 8.12 -17.31
C GLN A 92 11.49 8.01 -16.58
N TYR A 93 11.85 6.81 -16.12
CA TYR A 93 13.13 6.59 -15.45
C TYR A 93 14.30 6.95 -16.37
N GLU A 94 14.27 6.53 -17.63
CA GLU A 94 15.28 6.88 -18.63
C GLU A 94 15.30 8.39 -18.91
N ALA A 95 14.14 9.02 -19.10
CA ALA A 95 14.04 10.45 -19.34
C ALA A 95 14.62 11.27 -18.18
N PHE A 96 14.26 10.94 -16.94
CA PHE A 96 14.80 11.57 -15.74
C PHE A 96 16.30 11.34 -15.60
N THR A 97 16.79 10.12 -15.85
CA THR A 97 18.22 9.82 -15.79
C THR A 97 19.00 10.60 -16.87
N ALA A 98 18.45 10.77 -18.07
CA ALA A 98 19.05 11.55 -19.15
C ALA A 98 19.16 13.05 -18.83
N LEU A 99 18.30 13.57 -17.95
CA LEU A 99 18.38 14.93 -17.40
C LEU A 99 19.42 15.06 -16.27
N GLY A 100 20.14 13.98 -15.95
CA GLY A 100 21.11 13.94 -14.86
C GLY A 100 20.51 13.88 -13.47
N ILE A 101 19.18 13.70 -13.35
CA ILE A 101 18.53 13.54 -12.05
C ILE A 101 18.40 12.08 -11.67
N GLN A 102 18.25 11.85 -10.37
CA GLN A 102 18.32 10.54 -9.76
C GLN A 102 16.91 10.20 -9.23
N PRO A 103 16.04 9.54 -10.02
CA PRO A 103 14.72 9.10 -9.57
C PRO A 103 14.80 7.85 -8.70
N ILE A 104 13.84 7.67 -7.80
CA ILE A 104 13.64 6.49 -6.97
C ILE A 104 12.18 6.09 -7.06
N LEU A 105 11.91 4.89 -7.58
CA LEU A 105 10.56 4.35 -7.64
C LEU A 105 10.15 3.92 -6.23
N GLN A 106 8.99 4.41 -5.80
CA GLN A 106 8.42 4.09 -4.50
C GLN A 106 7.22 3.17 -4.65
N LYS A 107 7.02 2.28 -3.66
CA LYS A 107 5.80 1.46 -3.50
C LYS A 107 5.40 0.77 -4.83
N GLY A 108 4.10 0.63 -5.10
CA GLY A 108 3.57 0.30 -6.42
C GLY A 108 4.23 -0.89 -7.12
N GLN A 109 4.65 -0.66 -8.38
CA GLN A 109 5.23 -1.70 -9.24
C GLN A 109 6.58 -2.21 -8.77
N GLY A 110 7.32 -1.43 -7.97
CA GLY A 110 8.53 -1.92 -7.32
C GLY A 110 8.21 -3.05 -6.33
N VAL A 111 7.09 -2.95 -5.60
CA VAL A 111 6.65 -4.01 -4.68
C VAL A 111 5.96 -5.16 -5.42
N ALA A 112 5.28 -4.86 -6.54
CA ALA A 112 4.64 -5.87 -7.39
C ALA A 112 5.60 -6.97 -7.84
N GLN A 113 6.87 -6.63 -8.10
CA GLN A 113 7.90 -7.60 -8.51
C GLN A 113 8.13 -8.72 -7.49
N PHE A 114 7.72 -8.52 -6.24
CA PHE A 114 7.85 -9.54 -5.20
C PHE A 114 6.64 -10.44 -5.10
N TYR A 115 5.58 -10.30 -5.91
CA TYR A 115 4.46 -11.24 -5.98
C TYR A 115 4.80 -12.45 -6.84
N LEU A 116 4.04 -13.55 -6.71
CA LEU A 116 4.23 -14.73 -7.56
C LEU A 116 3.99 -14.42 -9.02
N ASN A 117 2.88 -13.72 -9.30
CA ASN A 117 2.64 -13.08 -10.58
C ASN A 117 2.58 -11.56 -10.38
N PRO A 118 3.66 -10.82 -10.71
CA PRO A 118 3.68 -9.36 -10.58
C PRO A 118 2.55 -8.65 -11.32
N LEU A 119 2.08 -9.20 -12.44
CA LEU A 119 1.06 -8.58 -13.28
C LEU A 119 -0.37 -8.74 -12.74
N HIS A 120 -0.58 -9.60 -11.74
CA HIS A 120 -1.88 -9.81 -11.10
C HIS A 120 -2.13 -8.90 -9.89
N ARG A 121 -1.09 -8.22 -9.40
CA ARG A 121 -1.25 -7.16 -8.41
C ARG A 121 -1.93 -5.96 -9.07
N ILE A 122 -2.99 -5.46 -8.46
CA ILE A 122 -3.66 -4.26 -8.97
C ILE A 122 -2.79 -3.03 -8.78
N CYS A 123 -2.60 -2.30 -9.88
CA CYS A 123 -1.87 -1.04 -9.89
C CYS A 123 -2.57 0.03 -9.05
N GLY A 124 -1.77 0.93 -8.48
CA GLY A 124 -2.25 2.19 -7.93
C GLY A 124 -1.79 3.32 -8.85
N ASP A 125 -1.05 4.23 -8.25
CA ASP A 125 -0.28 5.31 -8.85
C ASP A 125 1.20 4.91 -9.07
N ILE A 126 1.90 5.72 -9.87
CA ILE A 126 3.37 5.70 -9.93
C ILE A 126 3.88 6.77 -8.98
N ASP A 127 4.60 6.35 -7.93
CA ASP A 127 5.20 7.25 -6.95
C ASP A 127 6.70 7.45 -7.21
N TRP A 128 7.10 8.67 -7.51
CA TRP A 128 8.51 9.05 -7.64
C TRP A 128 9.00 9.85 -6.45
N HIS A 129 10.24 9.60 -6.06
CA HIS A 129 11.02 10.51 -5.24
C HIS A 129 12.35 10.81 -5.93
N PHE A 130 12.91 11.97 -5.64
CA PHE A 130 14.12 12.46 -6.28
C PHE A 130 15.10 12.94 -5.22
N GLU A 131 16.38 12.69 -5.48
CA GLU A 131 17.46 13.23 -4.67
C GLU A 131 17.77 14.68 -5.08
N ASP A 132 18.39 15.42 -4.16
CA ASP A 132 18.83 16.80 -4.35
C ASP A 132 17.75 17.71 -4.96
N ASN A 133 18.08 18.45 -6.02
CA ASN A 133 17.15 19.34 -6.74
C ASN A 133 16.31 18.61 -7.80
N GLY A 134 16.38 17.27 -7.85
CA GLY A 134 15.74 16.47 -8.89
C GLY A 134 14.21 16.64 -8.94
N TYR A 135 13.56 16.92 -7.81
CA TYR A 135 12.13 17.19 -7.76
C TYR A 135 11.74 18.41 -8.61
N SER A 136 12.48 19.52 -8.48
CA SER A 136 12.24 20.76 -9.22
C SER A 136 12.54 20.60 -10.71
N VAL A 137 13.63 19.92 -11.04
CA VAL A 137 14.01 19.61 -12.42
C VAL A 137 12.97 18.71 -13.09
N ALA A 138 12.51 17.66 -12.40
CA ALA A 138 11.45 16.78 -12.90
C ALA A 138 10.15 17.55 -13.13
N ARG A 139 9.74 18.42 -12.18
CA ARG A 139 8.56 19.28 -12.33
C ARG A 139 8.63 20.13 -13.60
N ASN A 140 9.77 20.80 -13.84
CA ASN A 140 9.94 21.66 -15.00
C ASN A 140 9.92 20.85 -16.29
N TYR A 141 10.61 19.71 -16.32
CA TYR A 141 10.57 18.80 -17.46
C TYR A 141 9.13 18.39 -17.81
N ILE A 142 8.32 17.97 -16.83
CA ILE A 142 6.92 17.59 -17.09
C ILE A 142 6.10 18.77 -17.65
N LYS A 143 6.29 19.99 -17.11
CA LYS A 143 5.63 21.21 -17.62
C LYS A 143 6.04 21.53 -19.06
N GLU A 144 7.31 21.35 -19.41
CA GLU A 144 7.84 21.57 -20.77
C GLU A 144 7.24 20.60 -21.81
N GLN A 145 6.77 19.42 -21.37
CA GLN A 145 6.03 18.49 -22.23
C GLN A 145 4.56 18.90 -22.45
N GLY A 146 4.15 20.07 -21.96
CA GLY A 146 2.77 20.56 -22.08
C GLY A 146 1.78 19.86 -21.14
N ILE A 147 2.27 19.17 -20.11
CA ILE A 147 1.43 18.44 -19.17
C ILE A 147 1.08 19.34 -17.98
N THR A 148 -0.21 19.40 -17.67
CA THR A 148 -0.71 20.09 -16.49
C THR A 148 -0.29 19.33 -15.23
N VAL A 149 0.45 20.03 -14.38
CA VAL A 149 0.88 19.55 -13.06
C VAL A 149 0.06 20.26 -12.00
N GLU A 150 -0.49 19.52 -11.05
CA GLU A 150 -1.25 20.08 -9.93
C GLU A 150 -0.50 19.82 -8.62
N ASP A 151 -0.34 20.87 -7.82
CA ASP A 151 0.21 20.76 -6.49
C ASP A 151 -0.81 20.19 -5.51
N THR A 152 -0.37 19.21 -4.74
CA THR A 152 -1.17 18.53 -3.73
C THR A 152 -0.71 18.91 -2.33
N LYS A 153 -1.54 18.59 -1.34
CA LYS A 153 -1.16 18.73 0.07
C LYS A 153 0.16 17.97 0.30
N SER A 154 0.96 18.40 1.28
CA SER A 154 2.21 17.75 1.68
C SER A 154 3.41 18.02 0.78
N PHE A 155 3.34 19.07 -0.05
CA PHE A 155 4.44 19.44 -0.95
C PHE A 155 4.75 18.35 -1.98
N SER A 156 3.73 17.60 -2.39
CA SER A 156 3.79 16.66 -3.53
C SER A 156 3.06 17.28 -4.71
N LEU A 157 3.27 16.74 -5.90
CA LEU A 157 2.50 17.09 -7.10
C LEU A 157 1.97 15.82 -7.75
N HIS A 158 0.89 15.96 -8.53
CA HIS A 158 0.40 14.87 -9.37
C HIS A 158 0.18 15.34 -10.81
N TYR A 159 0.14 14.37 -11.73
CA TYR A 159 -0.21 14.57 -13.13
C TYR A 159 -0.61 13.24 -13.78
N ASN A 160 -1.22 13.31 -14.97
CA ASN A 160 -1.46 12.15 -15.81
C ASN A 160 -0.45 12.11 -16.95
N TRP A 161 0.16 10.95 -17.18
CA TRP A 161 1.09 10.70 -18.26
C TRP A 161 0.76 9.37 -18.93
N ASN A 162 0.45 9.37 -20.22
CA ASN A 162 0.05 8.17 -20.97
C ASN A 162 -1.01 7.33 -20.25
N ASN A 163 -2.06 7.99 -19.73
CA ASN A 163 -3.15 7.40 -18.95
C ASN A 163 -2.74 6.69 -17.65
N GLN A 164 -1.57 7.04 -17.11
CA GLN A 164 -1.12 6.64 -15.78
C GLN A 164 -1.12 7.85 -14.85
N PHE A 165 -1.64 7.67 -13.64
CA PHE A 165 -1.62 8.68 -12.61
C PHE A 165 -0.28 8.62 -11.87
N ILE A 166 0.38 9.76 -11.75
CA ILE A 166 1.75 9.86 -11.24
C ILE A 166 1.81 10.90 -10.15
N GLU A 167 2.46 10.55 -9.04
CA GLU A 167 2.75 11.45 -7.94
C GLU A 167 4.27 11.61 -7.80
N HIS A 168 4.73 12.85 -7.67
CA HIS A 168 6.09 13.13 -7.19
C HIS A 168 6.03 13.54 -5.73
N HIS A 169 6.82 12.89 -4.90
CA HIS A 169 6.90 13.15 -3.46
C HIS A 169 8.18 13.88 -3.10
N LYS A 170 8.05 15.08 -2.50
CA LYS A 170 9.20 15.82 -1.95
C LYS A 170 9.74 15.17 -0.67
N GLN A 171 8.87 14.48 0.09
CA GLN A 171 9.24 13.74 1.30
C GLN A 171 9.24 12.23 1.04
N LEU A 172 10.23 11.53 1.58
CA LEU A 172 10.36 10.09 1.39
C LEU A 172 9.33 9.27 2.21
N PHE A 173 8.93 9.78 3.38
CA PHE A 173 8.09 9.05 4.34
C PHE A 173 6.85 9.84 4.71
N ASP A 174 5.74 9.12 4.85
CA ASP A 174 4.39 9.64 5.03
C ASP A 174 4.04 9.94 6.50
N LEU A 175 5.02 10.39 7.30
CA LEU A 175 4.82 10.75 8.72
C LEU A 175 4.85 12.26 8.91
N ARG A 176 3.85 12.78 9.65
CA ARG A 176 3.60 14.23 9.78
C ARG A 176 4.19 14.85 11.03
N ASN A 177 4.70 14.06 11.96
CA ASN A 177 5.34 14.61 13.14
C ASN A 177 6.59 15.45 12.75
N PRO A 178 6.62 16.78 13.02
CA PRO A 178 7.76 17.63 12.69
C PRO A 178 9.02 17.28 13.50
N LEU A 179 8.87 16.73 14.72
CA LEU A 179 9.97 16.43 15.63
C LEU A 179 10.88 15.30 15.12
N ILE A 180 10.34 14.41 14.28
CA ILE A 180 11.11 13.29 13.71
C ILE A 180 11.67 13.59 12.32
N GLN A 181 11.31 14.73 11.70
CA GLN A 181 11.77 15.06 10.34
C GLN A 181 13.31 15.14 10.20
N PRO A 182 14.06 15.71 11.17
CA PRO A 182 15.54 15.66 11.11
C PRO A 182 16.08 14.23 11.14
N TYR A 183 15.47 13.35 11.92
CA TYR A 183 15.83 11.93 11.99
C TYR A 183 15.48 11.21 10.68
N LEU A 184 14.30 11.46 10.10
CA LEU A 184 13.91 10.90 8.81
C LEU A 184 14.89 11.28 7.70
N ARG A 185 15.31 12.55 7.65
CA ARG A 185 16.34 13.01 6.70
C ARG A 185 17.70 12.35 6.94
N SER A 186 18.08 12.12 8.20
CA SER A 186 19.37 11.49 8.51
C SER A 186 19.40 10.01 8.12
N ILE A 187 18.31 9.27 8.34
CA ILE A 187 18.22 7.87 7.91
C ILE A 187 18.16 7.76 6.38
N SER A 188 17.47 8.66 5.66
CA SER A 188 17.51 8.65 4.19
C SER A 188 18.93 8.77 3.66
N LYS A 189 19.74 9.66 4.24
CA LYS A 189 21.17 9.83 3.88
C LYS A 189 22.01 8.62 4.25
N LEU A 190 21.78 8.03 5.42
CA LEU A 190 22.52 6.86 5.91
C LEU A 190 22.35 5.65 4.98
N TYR A 191 21.15 5.47 4.42
CA TYR A 191 20.82 4.33 3.56
C TYR A 191 21.00 4.60 2.06
N LEU A 192 21.51 5.78 1.68
CA LEU A 192 21.70 6.17 0.28
C LEU A 192 22.50 5.12 -0.52
N LYS A 193 23.62 4.65 0.04
CA LYS A 193 24.48 3.63 -0.60
C LYS A 193 23.93 2.20 -0.53
N LYS A 194 22.81 1.99 0.16
CA LYS A 194 22.14 0.69 0.31
C LYS A 194 20.89 0.57 -0.57
N GLN A 195 20.63 1.55 -1.44
CA GLN A 195 19.52 1.52 -2.37
C GLN A 195 19.57 0.27 -3.25
N GLY A 196 18.39 -0.27 -3.55
CA GLY A 196 18.24 -1.43 -4.41
C GLY A 196 18.05 -1.03 -5.88
N ILE A 197 18.15 -2.04 -6.75
CA ILE A 197 17.81 -1.93 -8.16
C ILE A 197 16.85 -3.07 -8.49
N LEU A 198 15.79 -2.75 -9.21
CA LEU A 198 14.85 -3.72 -9.78
C LEU A 198 14.80 -3.55 -11.29
N LYS A 199 14.73 -4.67 -12.01
CA LYS A 199 14.49 -4.65 -13.44
C LYS A 199 13.00 -4.48 -13.70
N ILE A 200 12.61 -3.39 -14.35
CA ILE A 200 11.25 -3.16 -14.85
C ILE A 200 11.38 -2.96 -16.36
N GLU A 201 10.69 -3.80 -17.14
CA GLU A 201 10.95 -3.95 -18.56
C GLU A 201 12.43 -4.26 -18.84
N HIS A 202 13.12 -3.42 -19.60
CA HIS A 202 14.54 -3.53 -19.90
C HIS A 202 15.41 -2.62 -19.03
N VAL A 203 14.80 -1.78 -18.18
CA VAL A 203 15.47 -0.71 -17.44
C VAL A 203 15.79 -1.18 -16.01
N SER A 204 16.97 -0.81 -15.52
CA SER A 204 17.38 -1.00 -14.13
C SER A 204 16.92 0.19 -13.29
N VAL A 205 15.76 0.05 -12.67
CA VAL A 205 15.09 1.10 -11.88
C VAL A 205 15.56 1.08 -10.44
N ARG A 206 15.97 2.23 -9.93
CA ARG A 206 16.39 2.39 -8.54
C ARG A 206 15.21 2.41 -7.58
N ILE A 207 15.37 1.70 -6.47
CA ILE A 207 14.43 1.63 -5.36
C ILE A 207 15.13 1.92 -4.02
N LEU A 208 14.36 2.04 -2.96
CA LEU A 208 14.90 2.24 -1.61
C LEU A 208 15.68 1.02 -1.11
N ALA A 209 16.52 1.26 -0.11
CA ALA A 209 17.10 0.19 0.67
C ALA A 209 15.99 -0.66 1.33
N PRO A 210 16.17 -1.98 1.48
CA PRO A 210 15.16 -2.89 2.04
C PRO A 210 14.48 -2.38 3.33
N GLU A 211 15.25 -1.90 4.31
CA GLU A 211 14.72 -1.37 5.57
C GLU A 211 13.85 -0.13 5.36
N LEU A 212 14.27 0.77 4.47
CA LEU A 212 13.52 2.00 4.17
C LEU A 212 12.29 1.72 3.30
N GLN A 213 12.32 0.71 2.43
CA GLN A 213 11.15 0.30 1.66
C GLN A 213 10.07 -0.31 2.59
N LEU A 214 10.47 -1.18 3.52
CA LEU A 214 9.58 -1.71 4.55
C LEU A 214 9.01 -0.61 5.45
N PHE A 215 9.86 0.31 5.91
CA PHE A 215 9.42 1.43 6.71
C PHE A 215 8.46 2.34 5.93
N GLN A 216 8.75 2.64 4.67
CA GLN A 216 7.90 3.44 3.80
C GLN A 216 6.52 2.82 3.62
N VAL A 217 6.45 1.56 3.15
CA VAL A 217 5.16 0.87 2.92
C VAL A 217 4.35 0.79 4.21
N ASN A 218 4.99 0.46 5.34
CA ASN A 218 4.26 0.35 6.62
C ASN A 218 3.79 1.70 7.14
N SER A 219 4.60 2.76 7.05
CA SER A 219 4.16 4.11 7.44
C SER A 219 3.03 4.64 6.55
N HIS A 220 3.03 4.27 5.27
CA HIS A 220 1.96 4.59 4.33
C HIS A 220 0.65 3.88 4.71
N ILE A 221 0.71 2.59 5.11
CA ILE A 221 -0.45 1.88 5.65
C ILE A 221 -1.03 2.62 6.86
N LEU A 222 -0.19 3.00 7.82
CA LEU A 222 -0.62 3.73 9.00
C LEU A 222 -1.31 5.06 8.65
N LYS A 223 -0.73 5.86 7.74
CA LYS A 223 -1.32 7.11 7.26
C LYS A 223 -2.75 6.89 6.79
N HIS A 224 -2.98 5.93 5.90
CA HIS A 224 -4.31 5.70 5.34
C HIS A 224 -5.31 5.15 6.37
N LEU A 225 -4.85 4.29 7.28
CA LEU A 225 -5.65 3.80 8.40
C LEU A 225 -6.10 4.91 9.35
N ILE A 226 -5.24 5.90 9.63
CA ILE A 226 -5.61 7.08 10.42
C ILE A 226 -6.63 7.94 9.66
N THR A 227 -6.49 8.07 8.35
CA THR A 227 -7.25 9.06 7.56
C THR A 227 -8.66 8.59 7.19
N PHE A 228 -8.80 7.44 6.53
CA PHE A 228 -10.10 7.00 5.99
C PHE A 228 -10.25 5.48 5.89
N GLY A 229 -9.17 4.72 5.68
CA GLY A 229 -9.21 3.27 5.49
C GLY A 229 -8.27 2.79 4.38
N MET A 230 -8.03 1.49 4.31
CA MET A 230 -7.12 0.88 3.33
C MET A 230 -7.53 -0.57 3.05
N GLY A 231 -7.41 -1.00 1.79
CA GLY A 231 -7.70 -2.37 1.36
C GLY A 231 -6.59 -3.37 1.71
N LEU A 232 -6.86 -4.67 1.56
CA LEU A 232 -5.94 -5.74 1.96
C LEU A 232 -4.68 -5.84 1.08
N ARG A 233 -4.70 -5.32 -0.15
CA ARG A 233 -3.52 -5.30 -1.05
C ARG A 233 -2.28 -4.71 -0.38
N GLN A 234 -2.43 -3.65 0.40
CA GLN A 234 -1.29 -2.97 1.04
C GLN A 234 -0.68 -3.81 2.18
N PHE A 235 -1.50 -4.64 2.84
CA PHE A 235 -1.02 -5.63 3.80
C PHE A 235 -0.32 -6.79 3.09
N CYS A 236 -0.80 -7.18 1.90
CA CYS A 236 -0.11 -8.14 1.03
C CYS A 236 1.26 -7.58 0.59
N ASP A 237 1.33 -6.30 0.20
CA ASP A 237 2.58 -5.61 -0.15
C ASP A 237 3.59 -5.68 1.01
N SER A 238 3.15 -5.33 2.23
CA SER A 238 3.98 -5.42 3.43
C SER A 238 4.46 -6.86 3.70
N ALA A 239 3.57 -7.85 3.60
CA ALA A 239 3.90 -9.25 3.81
C ALA A 239 4.93 -9.77 2.79
N ARG A 240 4.75 -9.47 1.49
CA ARG A 240 5.70 -9.87 0.45
C ARG A 240 7.07 -9.23 0.65
N LEU A 241 7.12 -7.96 1.06
CA LEU A 241 8.39 -7.29 1.39
C LEU A 241 9.09 -7.95 2.59
N TYR A 242 8.37 -8.27 3.66
CA TYR A 242 8.97 -8.97 4.81
C TYR A 242 9.51 -10.34 4.43
N ALA A 243 8.73 -11.13 3.68
CA ALA A 243 9.20 -12.42 3.20
C ALA A 243 10.48 -12.29 2.35
N GLN A 244 10.48 -11.37 1.38
CA GLN A 244 11.60 -11.14 0.47
C GLN A 244 12.87 -10.70 1.20
N TYR A 245 12.74 -9.76 2.14
CA TYR A 245 13.87 -9.08 2.75
C TYR A 245 14.28 -9.63 4.12
N SER A 246 13.58 -10.63 4.65
CA SER A 246 13.84 -11.21 5.98
C SER A 246 15.31 -11.49 6.27
N ASN A 247 16.08 -11.97 5.28
CA ASN A 247 17.51 -12.29 5.39
C ASN A 247 18.45 -11.17 4.89
N GLN A 248 17.92 -10.01 4.50
CA GLN A 248 18.66 -8.91 3.85
C GLN A 248 18.70 -7.63 4.69
N ILE A 249 17.94 -7.59 5.79
CA ILE A 249 17.77 -6.40 6.63
C ILE A 249 18.54 -6.51 7.95
N ASP A 250 18.98 -5.37 8.47
CA ASP A 250 19.30 -5.25 9.88
C ASP A 250 17.99 -5.09 10.68
N ALA A 251 17.54 -6.21 11.26
CA ALA A 251 16.33 -6.29 12.07
C ALA A 251 16.29 -5.30 13.23
N GLU A 252 17.42 -5.11 13.93
CA GLU A 252 17.51 -4.20 15.07
C GLU A 252 17.52 -2.74 14.62
N ALA A 253 18.15 -2.42 13.49
CA ALA A 253 18.07 -1.10 12.90
C ALA A 253 16.63 -0.75 12.48
N LEU A 254 15.93 -1.66 11.80
CA LEU A 254 14.54 -1.45 11.40
C LEU A 254 13.62 -1.27 12.63
N LYS A 255 13.79 -2.09 13.67
CA LYS A 255 13.08 -1.93 14.95
C LYS A 255 13.32 -0.56 15.58
N LYS A 256 14.57 -0.09 15.60
CA LYS A 256 14.94 1.24 16.10
C LYS A 256 14.29 2.36 15.29
N ILE A 257 14.15 2.22 13.96
CA ILE A 257 13.42 3.17 13.12
C ILE A 257 11.96 3.27 13.59
N TYR A 258 11.27 2.15 13.76
CA TYR A 258 9.88 2.14 14.26
C TYR A 258 9.75 2.71 15.68
N GLN A 259 10.74 2.48 16.55
CA GLN A 259 10.77 3.06 17.89
C GLN A 259 10.95 4.58 17.86
N LYS A 260 11.96 5.07 17.13
CA LYS A 260 12.30 6.50 17.05
C LYS A 260 11.21 7.32 16.37
N THR A 261 10.48 6.72 15.44
CA THR A 261 9.33 7.36 14.77
C THR A 261 8.02 7.22 15.54
N GLY A 262 8.01 6.50 16.66
CA GLY A 262 6.85 6.40 17.55
C GLY A 262 5.74 5.47 17.07
N ILE A 263 6.03 4.58 16.10
CA ILE A 263 5.02 3.67 15.50
C ILE A 263 5.25 2.19 15.83
N LEU A 264 6.25 1.84 16.66
CA LEU A 264 6.56 0.44 17.02
C LEU A 264 5.33 -0.32 17.56
N LYS A 265 4.54 0.29 18.46
CA LYS A 265 3.35 -0.36 19.03
C LYS A 265 2.32 -0.68 17.96
N TRP A 266 2.14 0.23 17.00
CA TRP A 266 1.28 -0.02 15.84
C TRP A 266 1.87 -1.11 14.94
N THR A 267 3.18 -1.14 14.72
CA THR A 267 3.85 -2.19 13.94
C THR A 267 3.63 -3.58 14.53
N HIS A 268 3.54 -3.73 15.86
CA HIS A 268 3.16 -5.01 16.47
C HIS A 268 1.75 -5.48 16.04
N LEU A 269 0.77 -4.56 15.97
CA LEU A 269 -0.56 -4.88 15.46
C LEU A 269 -0.50 -5.31 13.99
N LEU A 270 0.27 -4.58 13.18
CA LEU A 270 0.49 -4.92 11.78
C LEU A 270 1.06 -6.34 11.67
N HIS A 271 2.15 -6.64 12.37
CA HIS A 271 2.79 -7.95 12.35
C HIS A 271 1.84 -9.08 12.74
N GLN A 272 1.01 -8.88 13.76
CA GLN A 272 -0.02 -9.86 14.12
C GLN A 272 -1.01 -10.10 12.96
N ILE A 273 -1.50 -9.04 12.30
CA ILE A 273 -2.39 -9.20 11.13
C ILE A 273 -1.70 -9.94 9.99
N LEU A 274 -0.45 -9.59 9.69
CA LEU A 274 0.28 -10.21 8.58
C LEU A 274 0.45 -11.71 8.81
N VAL A 275 0.71 -12.13 10.05
CA VAL A 275 0.86 -13.54 10.40
C VAL A 275 -0.49 -14.25 10.43
N ASP A 276 -1.44 -13.75 11.20
CA ASP A 276 -2.66 -14.48 11.55
C ASP A 276 -3.63 -14.55 10.36
N TYR A 277 -3.67 -13.51 9.51
CA TYR A 277 -4.65 -13.39 8.42
C TYR A 277 -4.03 -13.39 7.01
N ILE A 278 -2.89 -12.72 6.81
CA ILE A 278 -2.24 -12.66 5.48
C ILE A 278 -1.33 -13.88 5.23
N GLY A 279 -1.01 -14.67 6.26
CA GLY A 279 -0.24 -15.91 6.13
C GLY A 279 1.27 -15.73 6.03
N LEU A 280 1.80 -14.58 6.46
CA LEU A 280 3.25 -14.39 6.59
C LEU A 280 3.81 -15.34 7.66
N SER A 281 4.85 -16.10 7.32
CA SER A 281 5.57 -16.89 8.34
C SER A 281 6.14 -15.99 9.43
N LYS A 282 5.95 -16.37 10.71
CA LYS A 282 6.56 -15.66 11.86
C LYS A 282 8.09 -15.54 11.75
N SER A 283 8.76 -16.48 11.07
CA SER A 283 10.21 -16.45 10.85
C SER A 283 10.68 -15.32 9.94
N HIS A 284 9.79 -14.72 9.15
CA HIS A 284 10.11 -13.58 8.28
C HIS A 284 9.95 -12.23 8.97
N LEU A 285 9.42 -12.19 10.20
CA LEU A 285 9.32 -10.95 10.95
C LEU A 285 10.71 -10.55 11.49
N PRO A 286 11.08 -9.26 11.40
CA PRO A 286 12.37 -8.79 11.91
C PRO A 286 12.46 -8.87 13.44
N PHE A 287 11.33 -8.81 14.14
CA PHE A 287 11.28 -8.90 15.59
C PHE A 287 9.91 -9.40 16.04
N ALA A 288 9.85 -10.01 17.22
CA ALA A 288 8.60 -10.49 17.80
C ALA A 288 7.70 -9.34 18.26
N TYR A 289 6.39 -9.53 18.16
CA TYR A 289 5.36 -8.72 18.80
C TYR A 289 4.94 -9.31 20.17
N PRO A 290 4.45 -8.50 21.12
CA PRO A 290 4.00 -8.98 22.44
C PRO A 290 2.88 -10.03 22.35
N ALA A 291 2.90 -11.02 23.24
CA ALA A 291 1.93 -12.12 23.23
C ALA A 291 0.46 -11.69 23.43
N HIS A 292 0.22 -10.59 24.15
CA HIS A 292 -1.10 -10.02 24.42
C HIS A 292 -1.52 -8.94 23.40
N THR A 293 -0.85 -8.86 22.25
CA THR A 293 -1.26 -7.98 21.17
C THR A 293 -2.65 -8.42 20.68
N ASN A 294 -3.56 -7.47 20.50
CA ASN A 294 -4.88 -7.73 19.92
C ASN A 294 -5.08 -6.78 18.73
N SER A 295 -5.03 -7.34 17.53
CA SER A 295 -5.23 -6.64 16.26
C SER A 295 -6.63 -6.78 15.68
N ASP A 296 -7.54 -7.51 16.32
CA ASP A 296 -8.86 -7.87 15.77
C ASP A 296 -9.66 -6.61 15.40
N TRP A 297 -9.65 -5.61 16.29
CA TRP A 297 -10.32 -4.33 16.05
C TRP A 297 -9.79 -3.62 14.80
N MET A 298 -8.49 -3.76 14.49
CA MET A 298 -7.85 -3.12 13.34
C MET A 298 -8.21 -3.89 12.07
N LEU A 299 -8.25 -5.23 12.15
CA LEU A 299 -8.72 -6.07 11.05
C LEU A 299 -10.18 -5.75 10.67
N GLU A 300 -11.07 -5.56 11.66
CA GLU A 300 -12.45 -5.14 11.38
C GLU A 300 -12.50 -3.81 10.62
N GLU A 301 -11.67 -2.84 10.99
CA GLU A 301 -11.62 -1.56 10.27
C GLU A 301 -11.05 -1.68 8.86
N ILE A 302 -10.08 -2.55 8.65
CA ILE A 302 -9.56 -2.86 7.31
C ILE A 302 -10.65 -3.51 6.47
N TRP A 303 -11.35 -4.49 7.04
CA TRP A 303 -12.41 -5.24 6.38
C TRP A 303 -13.56 -4.33 5.93
N TYR A 304 -14.12 -3.55 6.85
CA TYR A 304 -15.23 -2.63 6.52
C TYR A 304 -14.79 -1.42 5.71
N GLY A 305 -13.55 -0.95 5.89
CA GLY A 305 -13.06 0.23 5.17
C GLY A 305 -12.90 -0.04 3.67
N GLY A 306 -12.40 -1.22 3.28
CA GLY A 306 -11.99 -1.46 1.90
C GLY A 306 -10.94 -0.44 1.41
N ASN A 307 -10.75 -0.36 0.10
CA ASN A 307 -9.77 0.52 -0.53
C ASN A 307 -10.16 1.99 -0.34
N PHE A 308 -9.28 2.74 0.33
CA PHE A 308 -9.47 4.14 0.72
C PHE A 308 -10.76 4.46 1.49
N GLY A 309 -11.46 3.48 2.08
CA GLY A 309 -12.65 3.78 2.86
C GLY A 309 -13.89 4.17 2.05
N TYR A 310 -13.87 4.04 0.72
CA TYR A 310 -14.99 4.42 -0.17
C TYR A 310 -16.17 3.44 -0.12
N HIS A 311 -15.90 2.19 0.26
CA HIS A 311 -16.90 1.12 0.27
C HIS A 311 -17.41 0.80 1.68
N ASP A 312 -17.20 1.70 2.65
CA ASP A 312 -17.63 1.51 4.04
C ASP A 312 -19.12 1.84 4.20
N GLU A 313 -19.97 0.80 4.12
CA GLU A 313 -21.43 0.91 4.23
C GLU A 313 -21.89 1.58 5.53
N ARG A 314 -21.08 1.55 6.61
CA ARG A 314 -21.39 2.19 7.89
C ARG A 314 -21.49 3.72 7.78
N TYR A 315 -21.01 4.29 6.67
CA TYR A 315 -21.01 5.71 6.39
C TYR A 315 -21.69 6.08 5.07
N ALA A 316 -22.34 5.13 4.38
CA ALA A 316 -22.92 5.38 3.06
C ALA A 316 -23.95 6.53 3.05
N GLU A 317 -24.67 6.73 4.16
CA GLU A 317 -25.67 7.79 4.34
C GLU A 317 -25.10 9.07 4.99
N GLY A 318 -23.79 9.11 5.25
CA GLY A 318 -23.12 10.23 5.91
C GLY A 318 -23.07 11.50 5.05
N LYS A 319 -22.98 12.67 5.69
CA LYS A 319 -22.86 13.94 4.94
C LYS A 319 -21.41 14.17 4.51
N VAL A 320 -21.21 14.55 3.24
CA VAL A 320 -19.89 14.96 2.74
C VAL A 320 -19.67 16.43 3.06
N ASN A 321 -18.54 16.74 3.70
CA ASN A 321 -18.06 18.10 3.86
C ASN A 321 -16.66 18.20 3.26
N SER A 322 -16.59 18.62 1.99
CA SER A 322 -15.35 18.73 1.20
C SER A 322 -14.28 19.62 1.85
N THR A 323 -14.67 20.48 2.79
CA THR A 323 -13.72 21.28 3.57
C THR A 323 -12.91 20.43 4.54
N VAL A 324 -13.49 19.36 5.08
CA VAL A 324 -12.88 18.48 6.10
C VAL A 324 -12.42 17.14 5.49
N SER A 325 -13.23 16.53 4.62
CA SER A 325 -12.92 15.26 3.99
C SER A 325 -13.76 15.06 2.72
N VAL A 326 -13.18 14.37 1.74
CA VAL A 326 -13.92 13.90 0.56
C VAL A 326 -14.81 12.69 0.86
N HIS A 327 -14.70 12.11 2.06
CA HIS A 327 -15.51 10.98 2.48
C HIS A 327 -16.74 11.41 3.29
N PRO A 328 -17.87 10.68 3.17
CA PRO A 328 -19.03 10.82 4.06
C PRO A 328 -18.61 10.74 5.54
N ASP A 329 -19.16 11.64 6.36
CA ASP A 329 -18.91 11.72 7.80
C ASP A 329 -17.41 11.83 8.17
N GLY A 330 -16.58 12.39 7.28
CA GLY A 330 -15.13 12.34 7.43
C GLY A 330 -14.56 12.92 8.73
N ALA A 331 -15.19 13.95 9.30
CA ALA A 331 -14.80 14.49 10.62
C ALA A 331 -14.97 13.44 11.74
N LYS A 332 -16.11 12.73 11.72
CA LYS A 332 -16.44 11.66 12.68
C LYS A 332 -15.51 10.47 12.50
N ARG A 333 -15.18 10.12 11.25
CA ARG A 333 -14.19 9.08 10.92
C ARG A 333 -12.80 9.43 11.46
N LEU A 334 -12.31 10.63 11.19
CA LEU A 334 -11.02 11.11 11.69
C LEU A 334 -10.96 11.10 13.22
N TRP A 335 -12.01 11.56 13.90
CA TRP A 335 -12.07 11.54 15.37
C TRP A 335 -12.09 10.12 15.95
N ARG A 336 -12.84 9.21 15.33
CA ARG A 336 -12.88 7.80 15.74
C ARG A 336 -11.52 7.14 15.55
N ASN A 337 -10.88 7.37 14.41
CA ASN A 337 -9.55 6.85 14.10
C ASN A 337 -8.49 7.43 15.03
N PHE A 338 -8.53 8.75 15.29
CA PHE A 338 -7.67 9.40 16.28
C PHE A 338 -7.69 8.66 17.62
N LYS A 339 -8.87 8.42 18.20
CA LYS A 339 -9.01 7.70 19.48
C LYS A 339 -8.43 6.30 19.43
N ARG A 340 -8.63 5.57 18.34
CA ARG A 340 -8.18 4.19 18.17
C ARG A 340 -6.67 4.07 17.99
N TYR A 341 -6.06 4.98 17.23
CA TYR A 341 -4.63 4.94 16.91
C TYR A 341 -3.75 5.66 17.93
N LEU A 342 -4.31 6.55 18.77
CA LEU A 342 -3.58 7.26 19.81
C LEU A 342 -2.74 6.35 20.74
N PRO A 343 -3.22 5.17 21.20
CA PRO A 343 -2.40 4.27 22.02
C PRO A 343 -1.20 3.63 21.30
N TYR A 344 -1.23 3.57 19.97
CA TYR A 344 -0.31 2.78 19.16
C TYR A 344 0.66 3.62 18.32
N ALA A 345 0.24 4.81 17.91
CA ALA A 345 1.05 5.79 17.18
C ALA A 345 0.69 7.21 17.63
N PRO A 346 0.92 7.58 18.91
CA PRO A 346 0.37 8.80 19.51
C PRO A 346 0.81 10.07 18.80
N GLN A 347 2.10 10.15 18.46
CA GLN A 347 2.65 11.32 17.78
C GLN A 347 2.00 11.51 16.42
N GLU A 348 1.89 10.44 15.62
CA GLU A 348 1.28 10.54 14.30
C GLU A 348 -0.22 10.81 14.39
N ALA A 349 -0.95 10.15 15.30
CA ALA A 349 -2.37 10.41 15.52
C ALA A 349 -2.65 11.88 15.88
N ILE A 350 -1.77 12.53 16.66
CA ILE A 350 -1.90 13.95 17.03
C ILE A 350 -1.49 14.87 15.87
N PHE A 351 -0.30 14.67 15.30
CA PHE A 351 0.25 15.60 14.31
C PHE A 351 -0.41 15.48 12.94
N PHE A 352 -0.91 14.30 12.57
CA PHE A 352 -1.54 14.08 11.28
C PHE A 352 -2.70 15.07 10.99
N PRO A 353 -3.77 15.16 11.81
CA PRO A 353 -4.88 16.07 11.52
C PRO A 353 -4.44 17.54 11.55
N ILE A 354 -3.52 17.91 12.44
CA ILE A 354 -2.99 19.27 12.56
C ILE A 354 -2.25 19.66 11.28
N MET A 355 -1.30 18.83 10.85
CA MET A 355 -0.49 19.10 9.67
C MET A 355 -1.27 18.95 8.37
N HIS A 356 -2.25 18.03 8.32
CA HIS A 356 -3.16 17.91 7.20
C HIS A 356 -3.96 19.20 6.99
N PHE A 357 -4.50 19.76 8.09
CA PHE A 357 -5.21 21.04 8.04
C PHE A 357 -4.25 22.19 7.69
N TYR A 358 -3.09 22.28 8.34
CA TYR A 358 -2.08 23.31 8.08
C TYR A 358 -1.60 23.32 6.61
N SER A 359 -1.31 22.14 6.04
CA SER A 359 -0.90 22.00 4.64
C SER A 359 -1.98 22.42 3.63
N LYS A 360 -3.26 22.44 4.03
CA LYS A 360 -4.35 22.92 3.17
C LYS A 360 -4.30 24.45 2.98
N PHE A 361 -3.76 25.20 3.95
CA PHE A 361 -3.69 26.66 3.90
C PHE A 361 -2.35 27.20 3.38
N LEU A 362 -1.26 26.44 3.56
CA LEU A 362 0.10 26.89 3.20
C LEU A 362 0.86 25.94 2.27
N GLY A 363 0.34 24.74 2.00
CA GLY A 363 1.05 23.68 1.26
C GLY A 363 1.01 23.79 -0.26
N ILE A 364 0.63 24.95 -0.81
CA ILE A 364 0.89 25.24 -2.23
C ILE A 364 2.35 25.63 -2.30
N ASP A 365 3.19 24.72 -2.80
CA ASP A 365 4.59 25.03 -3.12
C ASP A 365 4.55 26.21 -4.11
N ARG A 366 5.12 27.36 -3.72
CA ARG A 366 5.17 28.55 -4.57
C ARG A 366 6.44 28.61 -5.43
N ASP A 367 7.19 27.50 -5.45
CA ASP A 367 8.39 27.33 -6.25
C ASP A 367 8.08 27.27 -7.75
#